data_AF-A0A5N5WH69-F1
#
_entry.id   AF-A0A5N5WH69-F1
#
_cell.length_a   1.000
_cell.length_b   1.000
_cell.length_c   1.000
_cell.angle_alpha   90.00
_cell.angle_beta   90.00
_cell.angle_gamma   90.00
#
_symmetry.space_group_name_H-M   'P 1'
#
loop_
_entity.id
_entity.type
_entity.pdbx_description
1 polymer ?
#
loop_
_entity_poly.entity_id
_entity_poly.type
_entity_poly.pdbx_seq_one_letter_code
_entity_poly.pdbx_strand_id
1 'polypeptide(L)'
;MDGDQEAANHAVSASTSQWTNYGDLSRYGWTVDTDRDAGDTMAQDVLEDAFEELNIDGDQNKKYKIIHSRPVTVDGKSYKETGGYYQSLFNVNAGLIVADDNSSPENEKKKEQWPKSDFVPLRQWSDVLFLLWERVAKDKTSGLSHVIRSIVINAETLATMRQAIGEAEDFSAWNKLSPMKEKGKTFRPGQDEYYALLYSPNGRGIGWLLTQHKAQLGLRTVSSITVFGADGEAALYFKIDPVEKKD
;
A
#
# COMPACT_ATOMS: atom_id res chain seq x y z
N MET A 1 -6.80 -14.13 -15.91
CA MET A 1 -5.54 -14.90 -16.06
C MET A 1 -4.46 -13.87 -16.34
N ASP A 2 -3.77 -13.52 -15.27
CA ASP A 2 -3.45 -12.14 -14.97
C ASP A 2 -2.00 -11.78 -15.29
N GLY A 3 -1.82 -10.61 -15.91
CA GLY A 3 -0.50 -10.02 -16.15
C GLY A 3 0.30 -9.84 -14.85
N ASP A 4 -0.38 -9.69 -13.72
CA ASP A 4 0.20 -9.61 -12.38
C ASP A 4 0.82 -10.94 -11.91
N GLN A 5 0.25 -12.06 -12.32
CA GLN A 5 0.68 -13.40 -11.90
C GLN A 5 1.99 -13.82 -12.59
N GLU A 6 2.16 -13.46 -13.86
CA GLU A 6 3.43 -13.65 -14.57
C GLU A 6 4.52 -12.65 -14.15
N ALA A 7 4.17 -11.42 -13.78
CA ALA A 7 5.15 -10.45 -13.27
C ALA A 7 5.70 -10.90 -11.90
N ALA A 8 4.85 -11.53 -11.08
CA ALA A 8 5.25 -12.16 -9.83
C ALA A 8 6.19 -13.36 -10.03
N ASN A 9 5.98 -14.17 -11.07
CA ASN A 9 6.81 -15.36 -11.33
C ASN A 9 8.24 -15.03 -11.80
N HIS A 10 8.51 -13.82 -12.30
CA HIS A 10 9.86 -13.38 -12.67
C HIS A 10 10.61 -12.63 -11.56
N ALA A 11 9.98 -12.35 -10.41
CA ALA A 11 10.55 -11.58 -9.31
C ALA A 11 11.37 -12.40 -8.30
N VAL A 12 11.57 -13.71 -8.55
CA VAL A 12 12.25 -14.63 -7.62
C VAL A 12 13.77 -14.34 -7.46
N SER A 13 14.35 -13.37 -8.17
CA SER A 13 15.81 -13.10 -8.13
C SER A 13 16.27 -11.84 -7.40
N ALA A 14 15.40 -10.94 -6.92
CA ALA A 14 15.83 -9.74 -6.20
C ALA A 14 15.37 -9.75 -4.73
N SER A 15 16.25 -10.21 -3.83
CA SER A 15 15.99 -10.19 -2.38
C SER A 15 15.94 -8.78 -1.76
N THR A 16 16.26 -7.74 -2.54
CA THR A 16 16.29 -6.32 -2.20
C THR A 16 15.98 -5.49 -3.46
N SER A 17 15.26 -4.37 -3.29
CA SER A 17 14.97 -3.46 -4.41
C SER A 17 16.23 -2.72 -4.84
N GLN A 18 16.35 -2.46 -6.14
CA GLN A 18 17.36 -1.55 -6.67
C GLN A 18 16.99 -0.07 -6.47
N TRP A 19 15.71 0.21 -6.22
CA TRP A 19 15.18 1.58 -6.12
C TRP A 19 15.36 2.11 -4.70
N THR A 20 16.47 2.81 -4.49
CA THR A 20 16.85 3.35 -3.18
C THR A 20 17.19 4.85 -3.25
N ASN A 21 17.04 5.46 -4.43
CA ASN A 21 17.32 6.86 -4.63
C ASN A 21 16.03 7.59 -5.02
N TYR A 22 15.62 8.56 -4.21
CA TYR A 22 14.44 9.39 -4.49
C TYR A 22 14.44 10.03 -5.90
N GLY A 23 15.62 10.34 -6.44
CA GLY A 23 15.77 10.87 -7.80
C GLY A 23 15.22 9.95 -8.89
N ASP A 24 15.16 8.63 -8.64
CA ASP A 24 14.65 7.64 -9.58
C ASP A 24 13.18 7.85 -9.90
N LEU A 25 12.37 8.36 -8.96
CA LEU A 25 10.97 8.72 -9.24
C LEU A 25 10.90 9.64 -10.46
N SER A 26 11.69 10.71 -10.45
CA SER A 26 11.69 11.68 -11.53
C SER A 26 12.32 11.14 -12.83
N ARG A 27 13.32 10.26 -12.72
CA ARG A 27 13.99 9.58 -13.84
C ARG A 27 13.03 8.64 -14.58
N TYR A 28 12.14 7.97 -13.85
CA TYR A 28 11.13 7.05 -14.37
C TYR A 28 9.75 7.69 -14.53
N GLY A 29 9.66 9.00 -14.76
CA GLY A 29 8.43 9.65 -15.21
C GLY A 29 7.40 9.98 -14.14
N TRP A 30 7.71 9.73 -12.86
CA TRP A 30 6.85 10.10 -11.75
C TRP A 30 6.99 11.58 -11.40
N THR A 31 5.86 12.16 -10.98
CA THR A 31 5.73 13.56 -10.56
C THR A 31 4.91 13.57 -9.27
N VAL A 32 5.48 14.18 -8.21
CA VAL A 32 4.81 14.31 -6.92
C VAL A 32 3.97 15.57 -6.94
N ASP A 33 2.69 15.46 -6.57
CA ASP A 33 1.82 16.61 -6.33
C ASP A 33 2.41 17.46 -5.19
N THR A 34 2.24 18.77 -5.22
CA THR A 34 2.70 19.67 -4.16
C THR A 34 1.70 19.82 -3.02
N ASP A 35 0.44 19.50 -3.28
CA ASP A 35 -0.60 19.58 -2.28
C ASP A 35 -0.41 18.54 -1.17
N ARG A 36 -0.57 18.99 0.08
CA ARG A 36 -0.35 18.23 1.30
C ARG A 36 -1.57 18.21 2.21
N ASP A 37 -2.67 18.84 1.81
CA ASP A 37 -3.88 18.88 2.62
C ASP A 37 -4.48 17.48 2.74
N ALA A 38 -4.54 16.96 3.97
CA ALA A 38 -5.12 15.67 4.28
C ALA A 38 -6.65 15.70 4.20
N GLY A 39 -7.28 16.85 4.47
CA GLY A 39 -8.74 17.02 4.42
C GLY A 39 -9.33 16.89 3.02
N ASP A 40 -8.49 16.94 1.97
CA ASP A 40 -8.90 16.64 0.60
C ASP A 40 -9.03 15.14 0.30
N THR A 41 -8.72 14.26 1.27
CA THR A 41 -8.80 12.81 1.11
C THR A 41 -10.01 12.26 1.85
N MET A 42 -10.76 11.36 1.21
CA MET A 42 -11.84 10.63 1.90
C MET A 42 -11.28 9.79 3.05
N ALA A 43 -10.06 9.25 2.91
CA ALA A 43 -9.41 8.49 3.97
C ALA A 43 -9.25 9.26 5.29
N GLN A 44 -9.05 10.58 5.25
CA GLN A 44 -8.88 11.37 6.46
C GLN A 44 -10.14 11.36 7.31
N ASP A 45 -11.31 11.56 6.68
CA ASP A 45 -12.60 11.58 7.36
C ASP A 45 -13.06 10.16 7.71
N VAL A 46 -12.99 9.22 6.76
CA VAL A 46 -13.47 7.84 6.92
C VAL A 46 -12.74 7.11 8.04
N LEU A 47 -11.46 7.41 8.29
CA LEU A 47 -10.62 6.72 9.28
C LEU A 47 -10.47 7.47 10.61
N GLU A 48 -11.23 8.53 10.88
CA GLU A 48 -11.12 9.32 12.12
C GLU A 48 -11.16 8.42 13.38
N ASP A 49 -12.19 7.58 13.51
CA ASP A 49 -12.32 6.61 14.60
C ASP A 49 -11.11 5.66 14.69
N ALA A 50 -10.57 5.22 13.55
CA ALA A 50 -9.43 4.30 13.51
C ALA A 50 -8.13 4.99 13.96
N PHE A 51 -7.95 6.28 13.64
CA PHE A 51 -6.82 7.07 14.14
C PHE A 51 -6.91 7.24 15.65
N GLU A 52 -8.07 7.61 16.17
CA GLU A 52 -8.30 7.73 17.62
C GLU A 52 -8.03 6.40 18.34
N GLU A 53 -8.59 5.29 17.84
CA GLU A 53 -8.34 3.97 18.40
C GLU A 53 -6.84 3.65 18.42
N LEU A 54 -6.09 4.01 17.38
CA LEU A 54 -4.64 3.76 17.34
C LEU A 54 -3.81 4.80 18.14
N ASN A 55 -4.44 5.77 18.81
CA ASN A 55 -3.79 6.93 19.42
C ASN A 55 -2.90 7.71 18.44
N ILE A 56 -3.37 7.86 17.20
CA ILE A 56 -2.71 8.61 16.14
C ILE A 56 -3.38 9.98 16.04
N ASP A 57 -2.58 11.04 16.19
CA ASP A 57 -3.04 12.41 15.93
C ASP A 57 -3.24 12.60 14.42
N GLY A 58 -4.51 12.53 13.99
CA GLY A 58 -4.93 12.65 12.59
C GLY A 58 -4.59 14.02 11.98
N ASP A 59 -4.44 15.08 12.78
CA ASP A 59 -4.07 16.42 12.30
C ASP A 59 -2.61 16.47 11.81
N GLN A 60 -1.79 15.48 12.20
CA GLN A 60 -0.42 15.35 11.70
C GLN A 60 -0.32 14.56 10.39
N ASN A 61 -1.43 14.04 9.87
CA ASN A 61 -1.47 13.37 8.59
C ASN A 61 -1.19 14.38 7.47
N LYS A 62 -0.44 13.96 6.45
CA LYS A 62 -0.19 14.75 5.25
C LYS A 62 -0.46 13.92 4.00
N LYS A 63 -1.17 14.51 3.04
CA LYS A 63 -1.42 13.90 1.73
C LYS A 63 -0.15 13.87 0.90
N TYR A 64 0.11 12.73 0.26
CA TYR A 64 1.13 12.55 -0.75
C TYR A 64 0.53 11.84 -1.95
N LYS A 65 0.43 12.55 -3.07
CA LYS A 65 0.03 11.99 -4.35
C LYS A 65 1.20 12.01 -5.32
N ILE A 66 1.41 10.91 -6.02
CA ILE A 66 2.40 10.81 -7.08
C ILE A 66 1.77 10.20 -8.32
N ILE A 67 2.09 10.75 -9.49
CA ILE A 67 1.47 10.38 -10.77
C ILE A 67 2.58 10.11 -11.80
N HIS A 68 2.48 9.01 -12.53
CA HIS A 68 3.32 8.71 -13.68
C HIS A 68 2.85 9.50 -14.90
N SER A 69 3.20 10.79 -14.91
CA SER A 69 2.65 11.82 -15.80
C SER A 69 3.62 12.32 -16.87
N ARG A 70 4.88 11.85 -16.87
CA ARG A 70 5.88 12.31 -17.82
C ARG A 70 6.41 11.16 -18.69
N PRO A 71 6.45 11.33 -20.02
CA PRO A 71 7.19 10.42 -20.87
C PRO A 71 8.69 10.58 -20.60
N VAL A 72 9.42 9.47 -20.65
CA VAL A 72 10.86 9.44 -20.34
C VAL A 72 11.61 8.51 -21.28
N THR A 73 12.91 8.75 -21.43
CA THR A 73 13.84 7.80 -22.06
C THR A 73 14.83 7.34 -21.01
N VAL A 74 14.85 6.04 -20.74
CA VAL A 74 15.77 5.41 -19.78
C VAL A 74 16.54 4.33 -20.50
N ASP A 75 17.88 4.40 -20.41
CA ASP A 75 18.82 3.43 -21.00
C ASP A 75 18.54 3.17 -22.50
N GLY A 76 18.23 4.24 -23.24
CA GLY A 76 17.95 4.21 -24.68
C GLY A 76 16.54 3.76 -25.07
N LYS A 77 15.69 3.39 -24.10
CA LYS A 77 14.30 3.01 -24.32
C LYS A 77 13.34 4.12 -23.91
N SER A 78 12.42 4.46 -24.80
CA SER A 78 11.36 5.44 -24.53
C SER A 78 10.13 4.79 -23.92
N TYR A 79 9.60 5.43 -22.89
CA TYR A 79 8.39 5.06 -22.17
C TYR A 79 7.41 6.22 -22.23
N LYS A 80 6.14 5.92 -22.52
CA LYS A 80 5.06 6.89 -22.45
C LYS A 80 4.54 6.99 -21.02
N GLU A 81 4.01 8.16 -20.67
CA GLU A 81 3.27 8.34 -19.43
C GLU A 81 2.05 7.42 -19.37
N THR A 82 1.76 6.91 -18.18
CA THR A 82 0.68 5.93 -18.00
C THR A 82 -0.56 6.57 -17.38
N GLY A 83 -0.38 7.66 -16.63
CA GLY A 83 -1.43 8.24 -15.80
C GLY A 83 -1.63 7.51 -14.47
N GLY A 84 -0.94 6.38 -14.24
CA GLY A 84 -0.99 5.64 -12.97
C GLY A 84 -0.60 6.55 -11.81
N TYR A 85 -1.26 6.38 -10.67
CA TYR A 85 -1.08 7.24 -9.51
C TYR A 85 -1.22 6.50 -8.19
N TYR A 86 -0.53 7.02 -7.18
CA TYR A 86 -0.63 6.56 -5.80
C TYR A 86 -0.82 7.76 -4.88
N GLN A 87 -1.97 7.81 -4.20
CA GLN A 87 -2.28 8.73 -3.12
C GLN A 87 -2.17 8.03 -1.76
N SER A 88 -1.60 8.72 -0.79
CA SER A 88 -1.47 8.21 0.57
C SER A 88 -1.50 9.34 1.60
N LEU A 89 -1.92 9.02 2.82
CA LEU A 89 -1.66 9.86 3.99
C LEU A 89 -0.45 9.33 4.74
N PHE A 90 0.50 10.20 5.06
CA PHE A 90 1.64 9.86 5.91
C PHE A 90 1.56 10.59 7.25
N ASN A 91 1.83 9.85 8.32
CA ASN A 91 2.13 10.41 9.63
C ASN A 91 3.45 9.84 10.14
N VAL A 92 4.52 10.63 9.98
CA VAL A 92 5.88 10.18 10.28
C VAL A 92 6.06 9.88 11.77
N ASN A 93 5.45 10.66 12.65
CA ASN A 93 5.61 10.49 14.09
C ASN A 93 4.89 9.23 14.58
N ALA A 94 3.72 8.93 14.04
CA ALA A 94 3.00 7.70 14.32
C ALA A 94 3.55 6.48 13.57
N GLY A 95 4.40 6.67 12.56
CA GLY A 95 4.84 5.57 11.70
C GLY A 95 3.69 5.00 10.87
N LEU A 96 2.78 5.86 10.38
CA LEU A 96 1.58 5.48 9.62
C LEU A 96 1.70 5.82 8.14
N ILE A 97 1.28 4.87 7.32
CA ILE A 97 0.91 5.08 5.92
C ILE A 97 -0.54 4.62 5.73
N VAL A 98 -1.41 5.49 5.23
CA VAL A 98 -2.70 5.10 4.67
C VAL A 98 -2.59 5.09 3.16
N ALA A 99 -2.79 3.94 2.52
CA ALA A 99 -2.98 3.86 1.08
C ALA A 99 -4.45 4.14 0.77
N ASP A 100 -4.68 5.28 0.14
CA ASP A 100 -6.01 5.84 -0.09
C ASP A 100 -6.48 5.57 -1.53
N ASP A 101 -6.19 6.48 -2.46
CA ASP A 101 -6.63 6.36 -3.84
C ASP A 101 -5.46 5.91 -4.75
N ASN A 102 -5.49 4.67 -5.22
CA ASN A 102 -4.36 4.03 -5.91
C ASN A 102 -4.80 3.34 -7.21
N SER A 103 -4.19 3.72 -8.32
CA SER A 103 -4.33 3.05 -9.61
C SER A 103 -2.97 2.80 -10.25
N SER A 104 -2.61 1.51 -10.43
CA SER A 104 -1.32 1.17 -11.00
C SER A 104 -1.21 1.60 -12.47
N PRO A 105 0.01 1.82 -12.99
CA PRO A 105 0.23 2.01 -14.42
C PRO A 105 -0.45 0.94 -15.29
N GLU A 106 -0.39 -0.32 -14.87
CA GLU A 106 -1.04 -1.44 -15.56
C GLU A 106 -2.57 -1.32 -15.57
N ASN A 107 -3.17 -0.86 -14.47
CA ASN A 107 -4.62 -0.66 -14.41
C ASN A 107 -5.07 0.48 -15.34
N GLU A 108 -4.35 1.62 -15.32
CA GLU A 108 -4.64 2.77 -16.19
C GLU A 108 -4.46 2.48 -17.68
N LYS A 109 -3.70 1.43 -18.05
CA LYS A 109 -3.49 1.01 -19.45
C LYS A 109 -4.13 -0.33 -19.81
N LYS A 110 -5.03 -0.82 -18.95
CA LYS A 110 -5.69 -2.12 -19.14
C LYS A 110 -6.55 -2.15 -20.41
N LYS A 111 -7.25 -1.06 -20.75
CA LYS A 111 -8.12 -1.00 -21.94
C LYS A 111 -7.33 -0.95 -23.24
N GLU A 112 -6.18 -0.30 -23.21
CA GLU A 112 -5.24 -0.16 -24.31
C GLU A 112 -4.36 -1.40 -24.51
N GLN A 113 -4.42 -2.36 -23.58
CA GLN A 113 -3.70 -3.64 -23.64
C GLN A 113 -2.19 -3.46 -23.87
N TRP A 114 -1.60 -2.49 -23.17
CA TRP A 114 -0.17 -2.26 -23.27
C TRP A 114 0.62 -3.52 -22.91
N PRO A 115 1.62 -3.91 -23.71
CA PRO A 115 2.49 -5.01 -23.33
C PRO A 115 3.33 -4.62 -22.11
N LYS A 116 3.71 -5.60 -21.29
CA LYS A 116 4.51 -5.37 -20.07
C LYS A 116 5.80 -4.60 -20.32
N SER A 117 6.37 -4.74 -21.51
CA SER A 117 7.58 -4.04 -21.95
C SER A 117 7.40 -2.51 -21.98
N ASP A 118 6.19 -2.00 -22.09
CA ASP A 118 5.94 -0.58 -22.34
C ASP A 118 5.79 0.23 -21.05
N PHE A 119 5.76 -0.47 -19.90
CA PHE A 119 5.78 0.17 -18.59
C PHE A 119 7.20 0.38 -18.09
N VAL A 120 7.42 1.50 -17.40
CA VAL A 120 8.68 1.77 -16.71
C VAL A 120 9.00 0.68 -15.68
N PRO A 121 10.28 0.33 -15.47
CA PRO A 121 10.68 -0.61 -14.43
C PRO A 121 10.22 -0.22 -13.02
N LEU A 122 10.42 1.06 -12.63
CA LEU A 122 9.92 1.62 -11.37
C LEU A 122 8.43 1.96 -11.49
N ARG A 123 7.58 0.96 -11.28
CA ARG A 123 6.12 1.12 -11.36
C ARG A 123 5.34 0.50 -10.21
N GLN A 124 5.97 -0.38 -9.44
CA GLN A 124 5.30 -1.10 -8.36
C GLN A 124 5.04 -0.15 -7.19
N TRP A 125 3.85 -0.27 -6.59
CA TRP A 125 3.44 0.56 -5.45
C TRP A 125 4.45 0.51 -4.30
N SER A 126 5.00 -0.68 -3.99
CA SER A 126 5.98 -0.86 -2.91
C SER A 126 7.21 0.03 -3.06
N ASP A 127 7.79 0.09 -4.27
CA ASP A 127 8.98 0.88 -4.54
C ASP A 127 8.69 2.37 -4.62
N VAL A 128 7.62 2.75 -5.33
CA VAL A 128 7.25 4.16 -5.50
C VAL A 128 6.89 4.78 -4.14
N LEU A 129 6.11 4.05 -3.33
CA LEU A 129 5.74 4.50 -2.00
C LEU A 129 6.93 4.50 -1.04
N PHE A 130 7.83 3.50 -1.13
CA PHE A 130 9.04 3.48 -0.31
C PHE A 130 9.87 4.75 -0.51
N LEU A 131 10.13 5.12 -1.78
CA LEU A 131 10.94 6.31 -2.07
C LEU A 131 10.29 7.58 -1.52
N LEU A 132 8.95 7.70 -1.57
CA LEU A 132 8.23 8.80 -0.94
C LEU A 132 8.36 8.78 0.59
N TRP A 133 8.13 7.61 1.21
CA TRP A 133 8.22 7.44 2.66
C TRP A 133 9.62 7.75 3.17
N GLU A 134 10.66 7.21 2.54
CA GLU A 134 12.06 7.46 2.88
C GLU A 134 12.39 8.95 2.83
N ARG A 135 11.98 9.64 1.76
CA ARG A 135 12.20 11.08 1.61
C ARG A 135 11.57 11.91 2.72
N VAL A 136 10.36 11.53 3.14
CA VAL A 136 9.56 12.28 4.10
C VAL A 136 9.98 11.95 5.53
N ALA A 137 10.20 10.67 5.83
CA ALA A 137 10.53 10.16 7.16
C ALA A 137 12.01 10.37 7.54
N LYS A 138 12.93 10.42 6.58
CA LYS A 138 14.37 10.68 6.80
C LYS A 138 14.98 9.75 7.86
N ASP A 139 15.44 10.28 8.99
CA ASP A 139 15.99 9.51 10.10
C ASP A 139 14.96 8.60 10.79
N LYS A 140 13.67 8.80 10.51
CA LYS A 140 12.56 7.99 11.02
C LYS A 140 12.04 6.96 10.01
N THR A 141 12.73 6.72 8.89
CA THR A 141 12.29 5.75 7.86
C THR A 141 12.00 4.37 8.43
N SER A 142 12.83 3.88 9.36
CA SER A 142 12.61 2.59 10.01
C SER A 142 11.46 2.57 11.01
N GLY A 143 10.78 3.69 11.29
CA GLY A 143 9.70 3.84 12.27
C GLY A 143 8.31 3.38 11.80
N LEU A 144 8.19 2.83 10.58
CA LEU A 144 6.92 2.35 10.05
C LEU A 144 6.32 1.24 10.93
N SER A 145 5.11 1.49 11.44
CA SER A 145 4.40 0.63 12.41
C SER A 145 2.94 0.36 12.02
N HIS A 146 2.35 1.21 11.18
CA HIS A 146 0.96 1.10 10.75
C HIS A 146 0.86 1.28 9.24
N VAL A 147 0.19 0.33 8.57
CA VAL A 147 -0.27 0.53 7.18
C VAL A 147 -1.76 0.26 7.13
N ILE A 148 -2.54 1.20 6.60
CA ILE A 148 -3.98 1.03 6.38
C ILE A 148 -4.26 1.06 4.88
N ARG A 149 -5.12 0.15 4.39
CA ARG A 149 -5.75 0.25 3.08
C ARG A 149 -7.17 0.74 3.32
N SER A 150 -7.46 2.01 3.00
CA SER A 150 -8.80 2.56 3.11
C SER A 150 -9.62 2.20 1.87
N ILE A 151 -10.95 2.19 2.03
CA ILE A 151 -11.94 2.11 0.94
C ILE A 151 -11.57 1.03 -0.09
N VAL A 152 -11.43 -0.21 0.37
CA VAL A 152 -10.98 -1.33 -0.45
C VAL A 152 -12.08 -1.69 -1.46
N ILE A 153 -11.87 -1.33 -2.72
CA ILE A 153 -12.79 -1.65 -3.83
C ILE A 153 -12.30 -2.78 -4.75
N ASN A 154 -11.06 -3.26 -4.56
CA ASN A 154 -10.50 -4.33 -5.38
C ASN A 154 -11.26 -5.64 -5.14
N ALA A 155 -11.92 -6.17 -6.19
CA ALA A 155 -12.82 -7.30 -6.07
C ALA A 155 -12.17 -8.58 -5.52
N GLU A 156 -10.92 -8.87 -5.89
CA GLU A 156 -10.18 -10.04 -5.39
C GLU A 156 -9.84 -9.88 -3.90
N THR A 157 -9.42 -8.68 -3.49
CA THR A 157 -9.18 -8.38 -2.08
C THR A 157 -10.48 -8.43 -1.28
N LEU A 158 -11.57 -7.87 -1.78
CA LEU A 158 -12.88 -7.94 -1.12
C LEU A 158 -13.38 -9.37 -0.97
N ALA A 159 -13.23 -10.21 -2.00
CA ALA A 159 -13.56 -11.63 -1.92
C ALA A 159 -12.72 -12.33 -0.84
N THR A 160 -11.41 -12.05 -0.81
CA THR A 160 -10.50 -12.57 0.22
C THR A 160 -10.90 -12.11 1.63
N MET A 161 -11.28 -10.84 1.79
CA MET A 161 -11.76 -10.28 3.06
C MET A 161 -13.02 -10.98 3.56
N ARG A 162 -14.03 -11.16 2.69
CA ARG A 162 -15.29 -11.85 3.01
C ARG A 162 -15.03 -13.29 3.43
N GLN A 163 -14.19 -14.00 2.67
CA GLN A 163 -13.81 -15.37 3.00
C GLN A 163 -13.11 -15.44 4.36
N ALA A 164 -12.16 -14.53 4.63
CA ALA A 164 -11.43 -14.49 5.90
C ALA A 164 -12.35 -14.27 7.11
N ILE A 165 -13.39 -13.43 6.99
CA ILE A 165 -14.35 -13.17 8.07
C ILE A 165 -15.52 -14.17 8.12
N GLY A 166 -15.55 -15.16 7.21
CA GLY A 166 -16.60 -16.18 7.14
C GLY A 166 -17.94 -15.68 6.63
N GLU A 167 -17.96 -14.61 5.84
CA GLU A 167 -19.17 -14.00 5.28
C GLU A 167 -19.39 -14.37 3.80
N ALA A 168 -20.62 -14.20 3.32
CA ALA A 168 -21.00 -14.48 1.94
C ALA A 168 -20.37 -13.51 0.93
N GLU A 169 -20.29 -13.90 -0.35
CA GLU A 169 -19.65 -13.11 -1.41
C GLU A 169 -20.29 -11.73 -1.65
N ASP A 170 -21.58 -11.58 -1.35
CA ASP A 170 -22.35 -10.34 -1.49
C ASP A 170 -22.35 -9.48 -0.21
N PHE A 171 -21.61 -9.89 0.83
CA PHE A 171 -21.50 -9.13 2.07
C PHE A 171 -21.01 -7.70 1.79
N SER A 172 -21.80 -6.74 2.28
CA SER A 172 -21.59 -5.30 2.15
C SER A 172 -21.82 -4.53 3.46
N ALA A 173 -22.13 -5.24 4.55
CA ALA A 173 -22.45 -4.63 5.85
C ALA A 173 -21.19 -4.34 6.68
N TRP A 174 -20.20 -3.65 6.10
CA TRP A 174 -18.90 -3.40 6.74
C TRP A 174 -19.01 -2.63 8.07
N ASN A 175 -20.04 -1.80 8.25
CA ASN A 175 -20.37 -1.15 9.53
C ASN A 175 -20.56 -2.12 10.71
N LYS A 176 -20.86 -3.41 10.46
CA LYS A 176 -20.89 -4.43 11.52
C LYS A 176 -19.52 -4.71 12.13
N LEU A 177 -18.44 -4.34 11.43
CA LEU A 177 -17.05 -4.48 11.84
C LEU A 177 -16.43 -3.15 12.32
N SER A 178 -17.27 -2.15 12.64
CA SER A 178 -16.87 -0.86 13.23
C SER A 178 -17.42 -0.72 14.66
N PRO A 179 -16.64 -0.18 15.64
CA PRO A 179 -15.29 0.37 15.46
C PRO A 179 -14.23 -0.74 15.42
N MET A 180 -13.05 -0.44 14.87
CA MET A 180 -12.06 -1.45 14.44
C MET A 180 -11.56 -2.32 15.60
N LYS A 181 -11.23 -1.75 16.76
CA LYS A 181 -10.71 -2.53 17.90
C LYS A 181 -11.74 -3.46 18.50
N GLU A 182 -13.01 -3.05 18.52
CA GLU A 182 -14.08 -3.81 19.16
C GLU A 182 -14.66 -4.89 18.24
N LYS A 183 -14.90 -4.55 16.98
CA LYS A 183 -15.65 -5.41 16.04
C LYS A 183 -14.84 -5.90 14.86
N GLY A 184 -13.68 -5.31 14.59
CA GLY A 184 -12.77 -5.79 13.55
C GLY A 184 -12.31 -7.23 13.80
N LYS A 185 -11.95 -7.91 12.71
CA LYS A 185 -11.44 -9.29 12.75
C LYS A 185 -9.94 -9.28 12.52
N THR A 186 -9.18 -9.57 13.58
CA THR A 186 -7.72 -9.58 13.55
C THR A 186 -7.18 -10.99 13.38
N PHE A 187 -6.39 -11.16 12.32
CA PHE A 187 -5.69 -12.41 11.99
C PHE A 187 -4.19 -12.27 12.21
N ARG A 188 -3.53 -13.38 12.55
CA ARG A 188 -2.10 -13.42 12.92
C ARG A 188 -1.35 -14.53 12.18
N PRO A 189 0.00 -14.44 12.07
CA PRO A 189 0.81 -15.50 11.49
C PRO A 189 0.46 -16.88 12.07
N GLY A 190 0.31 -17.88 11.20
CA GLY A 190 -0.14 -19.22 11.55
C GLY A 190 -1.64 -19.48 11.28
N GLN A 191 -2.38 -18.48 10.82
CA GLN A 191 -3.76 -18.59 10.37
C GLN A 191 -3.83 -18.50 8.84
N ASP A 192 -4.66 -19.32 8.20
CA ASP A 192 -4.78 -19.33 6.73
C ASP A 192 -5.32 -18.00 6.20
N GLU A 193 -6.25 -17.37 6.94
CA GLU A 193 -6.84 -16.07 6.64
C GLU A 193 -5.78 -14.97 6.63
N TYR A 194 -4.82 -15.02 7.56
CA TYR A 194 -3.71 -14.08 7.59
C TYR A 194 -2.87 -14.16 6.32
N TYR A 195 -2.52 -15.37 5.88
CA TYR A 195 -1.71 -15.56 4.66
C TYR A 195 -2.49 -15.20 3.39
N ALA A 196 -3.79 -15.54 3.33
CA ALA A 196 -4.66 -15.15 2.24
C ALA A 196 -4.75 -13.62 2.11
N LEU A 197 -5.00 -12.92 3.22
CA LEU A 197 -5.05 -11.46 3.26
C LEU A 197 -3.70 -10.83 2.90
N LEU A 198 -2.58 -11.39 3.39
CA LEU A 198 -1.24 -10.91 3.05
C LEU A 198 -0.92 -11.09 1.55
N TYR A 199 -1.43 -12.15 0.92
CA TYR A 199 -1.21 -12.43 -0.50
C TYR A 199 -2.19 -11.70 -1.44
N SER A 200 -3.30 -11.17 -0.91
CA SER A 200 -4.26 -10.36 -1.68
C SER A 200 -3.59 -9.18 -2.42
N PRO A 201 -4.18 -8.65 -3.50
CA PRO A 201 -3.63 -7.50 -4.21
C PRO A 201 -3.30 -6.29 -3.32
N ASN A 202 -4.12 -5.98 -2.32
CA ASN A 202 -3.87 -4.90 -1.37
C ASN A 202 -2.85 -5.27 -0.28
N GLY A 203 -2.71 -6.55 0.08
CA GLY A 203 -1.73 -7.02 1.07
C GLY A 203 -0.32 -7.20 0.51
N ARG A 204 -0.19 -7.79 -0.68
CA ARG A 204 1.12 -8.21 -1.24
C ARG A 204 2.11 -7.07 -1.40
N GLY A 205 1.63 -5.88 -1.75
CA GLY A 205 2.47 -4.68 -1.88
C GLY A 205 3.17 -4.30 -0.57
N ILE A 206 2.55 -4.57 0.57
CA ILE A 206 3.11 -4.32 1.90
C ILE A 206 4.21 -5.34 2.20
N GLY A 207 3.98 -6.62 1.84
CA GLY A 207 5.02 -7.66 1.93
C GLY A 207 6.25 -7.32 1.10
N TRP A 208 6.08 -6.84 -0.14
CA TRP A 208 7.17 -6.38 -0.99
C TRP A 208 7.89 -5.16 -0.42
N LEU A 209 7.15 -4.15 0.08
CA LEU A 209 7.71 -2.97 0.74
C LEU A 209 8.67 -3.37 1.87
N LEU A 210 8.21 -4.23 2.79
CA LEU A 210 9.02 -4.64 3.94
C LEU A 210 10.20 -5.53 3.54
N THR A 211 9.99 -6.47 2.61
CA THR A 211 11.02 -7.44 2.22
C THR A 211 12.13 -6.79 1.40
N GLN A 212 11.77 -5.97 0.41
CA GLN A 212 12.71 -5.42 -0.57
C GLN A 212 13.48 -4.20 -0.03
N HIS A 213 12.92 -3.49 0.96
CA HIS A 213 13.51 -2.29 1.56
C HIS A 213 13.94 -2.47 3.03
N LYS A 214 14.16 -3.73 3.45
CA LYS A 214 14.58 -4.09 4.82
C LYS A 214 15.88 -3.43 5.28
N ALA A 215 16.75 -3.00 4.36
CA ALA A 215 18.00 -2.33 4.72
C ALA A 215 17.73 -0.94 5.31
N GLN A 216 16.66 -0.28 4.88
CA GLN A 216 16.24 1.06 5.31
C GLN A 216 15.13 1.01 6.36
N LEU A 217 14.20 0.06 6.24
CA LEU A 217 13.08 -0.11 7.17
C LEU A 217 13.47 -0.90 8.43
N GLY A 218 14.61 -1.59 8.40
CA GLY A 218 14.96 -2.63 9.36
C GLY A 218 14.21 -3.94 9.08
N LEU A 219 14.56 -4.99 9.83
CA LEU A 219 13.87 -6.27 9.73
C LEU A 219 12.50 -6.18 10.42
N ARG A 220 11.46 -5.96 9.60
CA ARG A 220 10.07 -5.73 10.01
C ARG A 220 9.17 -6.85 9.47
N THR A 221 8.07 -7.12 10.17
CA THR A 221 7.05 -8.07 9.74
C THR A 221 5.66 -7.49 9.98
N VAL A 222 4.69 -7.94 9.18
CA VAL A 222 3.28 -7.76 9.54
C VAL A 222 3.01 -8.71 10.71
N SER A 223 2.63 -8.18 11.87
CA SER A 223 2.35 -8.97 13.07
C SER A 223 0.87 -9.34 13.20
N SER A 224 0.01 -8.54 12.59
CA SER A 224 -1.42 -8.84 12.46
C SER A 224 -2.06 -8.05 11.32
N ILE A 225 -3.13 -8.61 10.76
CA ILE A 225 -3.99 -7.96 9.77
C ILE A 225 -5.39 -7.91 10.34
N THR A 226 -6.00 -6.72 10.38
CA THR A 226 -7.37 -6.52 10.85
C THR A 226 -8.27 -6.12 9.69
N VAL A 227 -9.31 -6.92 9.44
CA VAL A 227 -10.43 -6.58 8.55
C VAL A 227 -11.44 -5.79 9.36
N PHE A 228 -11.80 -4.59 8.91
CA PHE A 228 -12.75 -3.73 9.61
C PHE A 228 -13.58 -2.89 8.63
N GLY A 229 -14.61 -2.24 9.17
CA GLY A 229 -15.39 -1.23 8.45
C GLY A 229 -15.09 0.17 8.96
N ALA A 230 -15.11 1.16 8.08
CA ALA A 230 -14.89 2.56 8.39
C ALA A 230 -15.89 3.39 7.55
N ASP A 231 -16.82 4.08 8.20
CA ASP A 231 -17.95 4.78 7.56
C ASP A 231 -18.65 4.00 6.42
N GLY A 232 -18.95 2.73 6.66
CA GLY A 232 -19.59 1.82 5.68
C GLY A 232 -18.64 1.19 4.67
N GLU A 233 -17.39 1.63 4.61
CA GLU A 233 -16.39 1.18 3.66
C GLU A 233 -15.50 0.06 4.24
N ALA A 234 -15.04 -0.83 3.37
CA ALA A 234 -14.15 -1.93 3.73
C ALA A 234 -12.72 -1.42 3.92
N ALA A 235 -12.06 -1.80 5.01
CA ALA A 235 -10.67 -1.41 5.27
C ALA A 235 -9.83 -2.57 5.82
N LEU A 236 -8.51 -2.48 5.58
CA LEU A 236 -7.52 -3.39 6.14
C LEU A 236 -6.48 -2.61 6.93
N TYR A 237 -6.24 -3.01 8.18
CA TYR A 237 -5.16 -2.49 9.00
C TYR A 237 -4.06 -3.54 9.19
N PHE A 238 -2.85 -3.21 8.77
CA PHE A 238 -1.65 -4.01 8.93
C PHE A 238 -0.81 -3.42 10.05
N LYS A 239 -0.68 -4.16 11.15
CA LYS A 239 0.27 -3.83 12.22
C LYS A 239 1.66 -4.33 11.83
N ILE A 240 2.66 -3.47 11.93
CA ILE A 240 4.04 -3.77 11.57
C ILE A 240 4.91 -3.69 12.81
N ASP A 241 5.56 -4.79 13.16
CA ASP A 241 6.45 -4.86 14.32
C ASP A 241 7.88 -5.26 13.87
N PRO A 242 8.93 -4.93 14.64
CA PRO A 242 10.25 -5.52 14.46
C PRO A 242 10.17 -7.05 14.55
N VAL A 243 10.95 -7.75 13.74
CA VAL A 243 11.11 -9.19 13.93
C VAL A 243 11.92 -9.41 15.21
N GLU A 244 11.33 -10.10 16.18
CA GLU A 244 12.03 -10.52 17.39
C GLU A 244 13.23 -11.39 17.00
N LYS A 245 14.43 -10.97 17.39
CA LYS A 245 15.60 -11.84 17.34
C LYS A 245 15.42 -12.86 18.46
N LYS A 246 15.22 -14.13 18.10
CA LYS A 246 15.43 -15.22 19.05
C LYS A 246 16.93 -15.33 19.26
N ASP A 247 17.38 -14.94 20.45
CA ASP A 247 18.73 -15.23 20.95
C ASP A 247 18.92 -16.75 21.15
#